data_AF-A0A948AX40-F1
#
_entry.id   AF-A0A948AX40-F1
#
_cell.length_a   1.000
_cell.length_b   1.000
_cell.length_c   1.000
_cell.angle_alpha   90.00
_cell.angle_beta   90.00
_cell.angle_gamma   90.00
#
_symmetry.space_group_name_H-M   'P 1'
#
loop_
_entity.id
_entity.type
_entity.pdbx_description
1 polymer ?
#
loop_
_entity_poly.entity_id
_entity_poly.type
_entity_poly.pdbx_seq_one_letter_code
_entity_poly.pdbx_strand_id
1 'polypeptide(L)'
;MNIKQRKISIYLKKLSVALAVLTSFGVIAPLAMAQESASTASGTQMVSTGYNDVSRTHPNYTAITYFSQAGVIGGYADGTFKPDNAINRAEVLKIILKGSGIESNEAYGAYFPDVTEKDWFAPFVIKARALGFVKGNDADGTFAPGRQVNLAEFLKMLFVASGVDVSALEGKQVVPNIPADAWYANYVNYAAVLGIVPKDANGNVDAARPLSRGEIVNMMYLLSIILNGKDTQFLLSRAEAEMAQIEVYIAANMIAYAKIASELAYDMTQQAYKNMPDNAVVLGAAKIAKAYDLLVDSFILGIQGQNEAAAQKANEVIDKATEAWEANNATQPIAKHIKDQARKILAQVGGVEQ
;
A
#
# COMPACT_ATOMS: atom_id res chain seq x y z
N MET A 1 17.04 24.84 -8.90
CA MET A 1 16.38 23.56 -8.56
C MET A 1 15.64 23.72 -7.24
N ASN A 2 14.30 23.71 -7.23
CA ASN A 2 13.47 23.94 -6.04
C ASN A 2 13.69 22.83 -4.99
N ILE A 3 13.51 23.11 -3.69
CA ILE A 3 13.67 22.19 -2.55
C ILE A 3 12.92 20.86 -2.77
N LYS A 4 11.74 20.89 -3.42
CA LYS A 4 11.00 19.67 -3.80
C LYS A 4 11.78 18.79 -4.80
N GLN A 5 12.44 19.38 -5.80
CA GLN A 5 13.25 18.68 -6.80
C GLN A 5 14.54 18.08 -6.21
N ARG A 6 15.14 18.75 -5.22
CA ARG A 6 16.32 18.21 -4.49
C ARG A 6 16.01 16.97 -3.67
N LYS A 7 14.83 16.90 -3.04
CA LYS A 7 14.42 15.74 -2.25
C LYS A 7 14.23 14.49 -3.13
N ILE A 8 13.51 14.61 -4.26
CA ILE A 8 13.24 13.49 -5.17
C ILE A 8 14.56 12.87 -5.72
N SER A 9 15.52 13.70 -6.13
CA SER A 9 16.81 13.23 -6.68
C SER A 9 17.69 12.47 -5.67
N ILE A 10 17.54 12.75 -4.37
CA ILE A 10 18.29 12.05 -3.31
C ILE A 10 17.78 10.61 -3.10
N TYR A 11 16.51 10.32 -3.40
CA TYR A 11 15.90 9.00 -3.15
C TYR A 11 16.14 7.99 -4.26
N LEU A 12 16.11 8.40 -5.53
CA LEU A 12 16.55 7.55 -6.64
C LEU A 12 18.00 7.09 -6.50
N LYS A 13 18.85 7.92 -5.87
CA LYS A 13 20.19 7.52 -5.46
C LYS A 13 20.18 6.45 -4.35
N LYS A 14 19.23 6.47 -3.41
CA LYS A 14 19.08 5.44 -2.36
C LYS A 14 18.57 4.11 -2.92
N LEU A 15 17.61 4.13 -3.86
CA LEU A 15 17.14 2.92 -4.54
C LEU A 15 18.26 2.26 -5.36
N SER A 16 19.09 3.07 -6.01
CA SER A 16 20.30 2.58 -6.72
C SER A 16 21.27 1.84 -5.78
N VAL A 17 21.40 2.28 -4.52
CA VAL A 17 22.24 1.62 -3.51
C VAL A 17 21.62 0.32 -3.01
N ALA A 18 20.31 0.27 -2.80
CA ALA A 18 19.61 -0.95 -2.38
C ALA A 18 19.68 -2.06 -3.45
N LEU A 19 19.57 -1.70 -4.73
CA LEU A 19 19.69 -2.63 -5.85
C LEU A 19 21.14 -3.12 -6.06
N ALA A 20 22.14 -2.27 -5.82
CA ALA A 20 23.55 -2.68 -5.88
C ALA A 20 23.90 -3.77 -4.86
N VAL A 21 23.25 -3.77 -3.69
CA VAL A 21 23.44 -4.81 -2.65
C VAL A 21 22.83 -6.16 -3.06
N LEU A 22 21.82 -6.18 -3.93
CA LEU A 22 21.19 -7.40 -4.44
C LEU A 22 21.98 -8.04 -5.61
N THR A 23 22.76 -7.25 -6.36
CA THR A 23 23.55 -7.75 -7.50
C THR A 23 24.85 -8.48 -7.14
N SER A 24 25.24 -8.52 -5.86
CA SER A 24 26.50 -9.13 -5.40
C SER A 24 26.37 -10.53 -4.77
N PHE A 25 25.17 -11.10 -4.66
CA PHE A 25 25.00 -12.46 -4.13
C PHE A 25 24.49 -13.44 -5.20
N GLY A 26 25.44 -14.06 -5.89
CA GLY A 26 25.23 -15.36 -6.50
C GLY A 26 25.38 -16.45 -5.42
N VAL A 27 24.41 -17.36 -5.37
CA VAL A 27 24.38 -18.61 -4.60
C VAL A 27 24.09 -18.48 -3.09
N ILE A 28 23.21 -19.40 -2.66
CA ILE A 28 22.62 -19.66 -1.34
C ILE A 28 23.64 -19.63 -0.18
N ALA A 29 23.38 -18.82 0.86
CA ALA A 29 23.83 -19.05 2.24
C ALA A 29 22.98 -18.22 3.24
N PRO A 30 22.72 -18.73 4.46
CA PRO A 30 21.75 -18.16 5.40
C PRO A 30 22.25 -16.86 6.07
N LEU A 31 21.29 -16.02 6.49
CA LEU A 31 21.50 -14.79 7.24
C LEU A 31 22.55 -14.96 8.34
N ALA A 32 23.70 -14.30 8.17
CA ALA A 32 24.62 -13.98 9.24
C ALA A 32 24.74 -12.45 9.31
N MET A 33 24.26 -11.89 10.42
CA MET A 33 24.38 -10.48 10.75
C MET A 33 25.86 -10.13 10.94
N ALA A 34 26.33 -9.09 10.26
CA ALA A 34 27.55 -8.40 10.62
C ALA A 34 27.21 -6.93 10.92
N GLN A 35 27.38 -6.55 12.19
CA GLN A 35 27.43 -5.16 12.62
C GLN A 35 28.64 -4.48 11.97
N GLU A 36 28.45 -3.29 11.43
CA GLU A 36 29.54 -2.34 11.27
C GLU A 36 29.10 -0.95 11.75
N SER A 37 29.98 -0.38 12.57
CA SER A 37 29.81 0.79 13.42
C SER A 37 29.66 2.11 12.64
N ALA A 38 28.82 2.99 13.18
CA ALA A 38 28.56 4.33 12.69
C ALA A 38 29.77 5.27 12.76
N SER A 39 29.92 6.16 11.76
CA SER A 39 30.44 7.51 11.97
C SER A 39 30.13 8.47 10.81
N THR A 40 29.36 9.52 11.18
CA THR A 40 29.27 10.89 10.61
C THR A 40 28.82 11.11 9.16
N ALA A 41 27.59 11.62 9.00
CA ALA A 41 27.34 12.92 8.32
C ALA A 41 25.88 13.40 8.48
N SER A 42 25.73 14.59 9.08
CA SER A 42 24.64 15.59 9.02
C SER A 42 23.18 15.14 9.11
N GLY A 43 22.59 15.46 10.27
CA GLY A 43 21.20 15.23 10.62
C GLY A 43 20.20 15.94 9.71
N THR A 44 19.48 15.14 8.93
CA THR A 44 18.06 15.39 8.71
C THR A 44 17.33 14.81 9.92
N GLN A 45 16.71 15.65 10.74
CA GLN A 45 15.80 15.21 11.81
C GLN A 45 14.69 14.35 11.18
N MET A 46 14.86 13.03 11.24
CA MET A 46 13.89 12.05 10.78
C MET A 46 12.73 12.05 11.76
N VAL A 47 11.57 12.52 11.31
CA VAL A 47 10.39 12.74 12.16
C VAL A 47 9.98 11.42 12.83
N SER A 48 9.99 11.42 14.16
CA SER A 48 9.63 10.30 15.03
C SER A 48 8.11 10.26 15.24
N THR A 49 7.52 9.07 15.38
CA THR A 49 6.13 8.89 15.83
C THR A 49 5.90 9.41 17.25
N GLY A 50 6.96 9.49 18.06
CA GLY A 50 6.86 9.80 19.49
C GLY A 50 6.33 8.66 20.35
N TYR A 51 6.07 7.48 19.77
CA TYR A 51 5.59 6.31 20.50
C TYR A 51 6.72 5.30 20.76
N ASN A 52 6.75 4.77 21.99
CA ASN A 52 7.84 3.89 22.44
C ASN A 52 7.78 2.48 21.84
N ASP A 53 6.63 2.08 21.32
CA ASP A 53 6.34 0.73 20.80
C ASP A 53 6.16 0.69 19.28
N VAL A 54 6.46 1.78 18.58
CA VAL A 54 6.38 1.85 17.11
C VAL A 54 7.77 2.04 16.53
N SER A 55 8.49 0.92 16.31
CA SER A 55 9.78 0.92 15.64
C SER A 55 9.68 1.50 14.22
N ARG A 56 10.75 2.17 13.75
CA ARG A 56 10.87 2.64 12.36
C ARG A 56 10.76 1.53 11.31
N THR A 57 11.04 0.29 11.71
CA THR A 57 10.92 -0.89 10.84
C THR A 57 9.55 -1.56 10.94
N HIS A 58 8.65 -1.07 11.79
CA HIS A 58 7.31 -1.60 11.91
C HIS A 58 6.53 -1.37 10.60
N PRO A 59 5.81 -2.38 10.06
CA PRO A 59 5.12 -2.27 8.76
C PRO A 59 4.17 -1.06 8.66
N ASN A 60 3.50 -0.74 9.78
CA ASN A 60 2.55 0.36 9.86
C ASN A 60 3.18 1.71 10.30
N TYR A 61 4.51 1.81 10.46
CA TYR A 61 5.18 3.02 10.98
C TYR A 61 4.80 4.30 10.20
N THR A 62 4.83 4.22 8.86
CA THR A 62 4.55 5.36 7.99
C THR A 62 3.12 5.87 8.17
N ALA A 63 2.14 4.97 8.14
CA ALA A 63 0.73 5.30 8.31
C ALA A 63 0.45 5.90 9.69
N ILE A 64 1.03 5.31 10.74
CA ILE A 64 0.93 5.81 12.12
C ILE A 64 1.51 7.22 12.21
N THR A 65 2.73 7.42 11.70
CA THR A 65 3.39 8.73 11.69
C THR A 65 2.54 9.79 10.99
N TYR A 66 1.99 9.46 9.81
CA TYR A 66 1.18 10.36 9.00
C TYR A 66 -0.06 10.85 9.76
N PHE A 67 -0.86 9.92 10.28
CA PHE A 67 -2.10 10.29 10.96
C PHE A 67 -1.89 10.87 12.36
N SER A 68 -0.78 10.54 13.04
CA SER A 68 -0.41 11.19 14.29
C SER A 68 -0.07 12.66 14.08
N GLN A 69 0.69 12.98 13.02
CA GLN A 69 1.02 14.37 12.67
C GLN A 69 -0.21 15.16 12.22
N ALA A 70 -1.16 14.51 11.54
CA ALA A 70 -2.44 15.10 11.16
C ALA A 70 -3.41 15.26 12.35
N GLY A 71 -3.06 14.80 13.55
CA GLY A 71 -3.94 14.87 14.73
C GLY A 71 -5.16 13.94 14.66
N VAL A 72 -5.16 12.99 13.72
CA VAL A 72 -6.25 12.03 13.50
C VAL A 72 -6.20 10.92 14.56
N ILE A 73 -5.01 10.43 14.86
CA ILE A 73 -4.77 9.39 15.87
C ILE A 73 -3.87 9.90 16.99
N GLY A 74 -4.03 9.29 18.17
CA GLY A 74 -3.19 9.52 19.34
C GLY A 74 -2.79 8.20 20.00
N GLY A 75 -1.74 8.27 20.81
CA GLY A 75 -1.29 7.18 21.66
C GLY A 75 -1.96 7.21 23.04
N TYR A 76 -1.58 6.26 23.87
CA TYR A 76 -2.02 6.14 25.26
C TYR A 76 -1.15 7.01 26.18
N ALA A 77 -1.63 7.22 27.40
CA ALA A 77 -0.93 8.03 28.42
C ALA A 77 0.45 7.46 28.81
N ASP A 78 0.67 6.16 28.57
CA ASP A 78 1.95 5.45 28.79
C ASP A 78 2.97 5.69 27.66
N GLY A 79 2.64 6.52 26.66
CA GLY A 79 3.51 6.81 25.52
C GLY A 79 3.53 5.73 24.43
N THR A 80 2.63 4.75 24.49
CA THR A 80 2.49 3.69 23.47
C THR A 80 1.40 4.01 22.46
N PHE A 81 1.44 3.38 21.29
CA PHE A 81 0.37 3.39 20.29
C PHE A 81 -0.43 2.09 20.25
N LYS A 82 0.19 0.97 20.61
CA LYS A 82 -0.31 -0.41 20.57
C LYS A 82 -0.72 -0.81 19.15
N PRO A 83 0.21 -0.80 18.17
CA PRO A 83 -0.10 -1.03 16.76
C PRO A 83 -0.70 -2.42 16.49
N ASP A 84 -0.32 -3.43 17.28
CA ASP A 84 -0.75 -4.81 17.08
C ASP A 84 -2.00 -5.20 17.89
N ASN A 85 -2.50 -4.29 18.74
CA ASN A 85 -3.72 -4.53 19.50
C ASN A 85 -4.95 -4.32 18.64
N ALA A 86 -5.90 -5.25 18.72
CA ALA A 86 -7.23 -5.03 18.20
C ALA A 86 -7.93 -3.91 18.99
N ILE A 87 -8.69 -3.08 18.27
CA ILE A 87 -9.45 -1.97 18.86
C ILE A 87 -10.95 -2.18 18.67
N ASN A 88 -11.74 -1.54 19.51
CA ASN A 88 -13.18 -1.70 19.50
C ASN A 88 -13.88 -0.81 18.45
N ARG A 89 -15.14 -1.12 18.16
CA ARG A 89 -16.00 -0.41 17.20
C ARG A 89 -16.05 1.09 17.42
N ALA A 90 -16.16 1.53 18.69
CA ALA A 90 -16.20 2.95 19.01
C ALA A 90 -14.88 3.67 18.66
N GLU A 91 -13.73 3.04 18.93
CA GLU A 91 -12.42 3.56 18.56
C GLU A 91 -12.22 3.62 17.05
N VAL A 92 -12.58 2.55 16.32
CA VAL A 92 -12.51 2.52 14.86
C VAL A 92 -13.30 3.68 14.25
N LEU A 93 -14.52 3.90 14.73
CA LEU A 93 -15.41 4.93 14.23
C LEU A 93 -14.84 6.33 14.44
N LYS A 94 -14.29 6.61 15.63
CA LYS A 94 -13.60 7.87 15.92
C LYS A 94 -12.44 8.11 14.95
N ILE A 95 -11.62 7.09 14.68
CA ILE A 95 -10.47 7.21 13.78
C ILE A 95 -10.95 7.49 12.35
N ILE A 96 -11.93 6.74 11.84
CA ILE A 96 -12.48 6.92 10.48
C ILE A 96 -13.06 8.33 10.30
N LEU A 97 -13.89 8.80 11.23
CA LEU A 97 -14.52 10.13 11.12
C LEU A 97 -13.48 11.25 11.14
N LYS A 98 -12.54 11.21 12.09
CA LYS A 98 -11.43 12.17 12.13
C LYS A 98 -10.56 12.12 10.89
N GLY A 99 -10.23 10.93 10.41
CA GLY A 99 -9.41 10.74 9.21
C GLY A 99 -10.10 11.21 7.93
N SER A 100 -11.43 11.21 7.92
CA SER A 100 -12.27 11.71 6.82
C SER A 100 -12.58 13.20 6.95
N GLY A 101 -12.07 13.89 7.98
CA GLY A 101 -12.34 15.31 8.24
C GLY A 101 -13.80 15.60 8.64
N ILE A 102 -14.52 14.59 9.14
CA ILE A 102 -15.92 14.72 9.55
C ILE A 102 -15.94 15.13 11.03
N GLU A 103 -16.40 16.35 11.29
CA GLU A 103 -16.62 16.84 12.65
C GLU A 103 -17.82 16.13 13.31
N SER A 104 -17.66 15.83 14.60
CA SER A 104 -18.62 15.08 15.41
C SER A 104 -19.18 15.93 16.57
N ASN A 105 -19.52 17.18 16.28
CA ASN A 105 -19.95 18.19 17.25
C ASN A 105 -21.46 18.17 17.55
N GLU A 106 -22.20 17.20 16.99
CA GLU A 106 -23.64 17.06 17.17
C GLU A 106 -23.93 15.89 18.12
N ALA A 107 -24.26 16.21 19.37
CA ALA A 107 -24.68 15.23 20.37
C ALA A 107 -26.20 15.00 20.39
N TYR A 108 -26.97 15.56 19.45
CA TYR A 108 -28.43 15.49 19.47
C TYR A 108 -28.94 14.49 18.42
N GLY A 109 -29.61 13.41 18.85
CA GLY A 109 -30.19 12.42 17.96
C GLY A 109 -30.72 11.17 18.68
N ALA A 110 -31.36 10.26 17.94
CA ALA A 110 -31.78 8.98 18.47
C ALA A 110 -30.56 8.09 18.76
N TYR A 111 -30.43 7.64 20.00
CA TYR A 111 -29.36 6.75 20.45
C TYR A 111 -29.64 5.30 20.06
N PHE A 112 -28.57 4.50 19.97
CA PHE A 112 -28.70 3.05 20.12
C PHE A 112 -28.95 2.73 21.60
N PRO A 113 -29.65 1.63 21.95
CA PRO A 113 -30.00 1.32 23.34
C PRO A 113 -28.80 1.21 24.29
N ASP A 114 -27.62 0.90 23.76
CA ASP A 114 -26.35 0.72 24.48
C ASP A 114 -25.38 1.90 24.33
N VAL A 115 -25.88 3.08 23.96
CA VAL A 115 -25.10 4.32 23.83
C VAL A 115 -25.80 5.45 24.58
N THR A 116 -25.09 6.10 25.50
CA THR A 116 -25.60 7.22 26.29
C THR A 116 -24.85 8.52 25.95
N GLU A 117 -25.44 9.67 26.25
CA GLU A 117 -24.80 10.98 25.97
C GLU A 117 -23.48 11.20 26.71
N LYS A 118 -23.27 10.45 27.81
CA LYS A 118 -22.06 10.53 28.64
C LYS A 118 -20.90 9.73 28.06
N ASP A 119 -21.15 8.85 27.10
CA ASP A 119 -20.11 8.06 26.48
C ASP A 119 -19.23 8.94 25.60
N TRP A 120 -17.91 8.85 25.79
CA TRP A 120 -16.95 9.63 25.00
C TRP A 120 -17.09 9.41 23.49
N PHE A 121 -17.65 8.26 23.09
CA PHE A 121 -17.85 7.89 21.70
C PHE A 121 -19.21 8.28 21.13
N ALA A 122 -20.16 8.72 21.96
CA ALA A 122 -21.52 9.01 21.53
C ALA A 122 -21.60 9.96 20.33
N PRO A 123 -20.83 11.08 20.27
CA PRO A 123 -20.92 11.98 19.13
C PRO A 123 -20.47 11.33 17.80
N PHE A 124 -19.49 10.43 17.85
CA PHE A 124 -19.05 9.69 16.66
C PHE A 124 -20.12 8.71 16.19
N VAL A 125 -20.76 7.99 17.13
CA VAL A 125 -21.81 7.03 16.82
C VAL A 125 -23.04 7.70 16.21
N ILE A 126 -23.47 8.83 16.79
CA ILE A 126 -24.60 9.61 16.25
C ILE A 126 -24.29 10.09 14.84
N LYS A 127 -23.10 10.67 14.62
CA LYS A 127 -22.71 11.19 13.31
C LYS A 127 -22.66 10.08 12.27
N ALA A 128 -22.07 8.93 12.61
CA ALA A 128 -22.00 7.79 11.72
C ALA A 128 -23.37 7.18 11.40
N ARG A 129 -24.28 7.15 12.37
CA ARG A 129 -25.67 6.71 12.14
C ARG A 129 -26.40 7.67 11.20
N ALA A 130 -26.30 8.98 11.45
CA ALA A 130 -26.95 10.02 10.65
C ALA A 130 -26.50 9.98 9.19
N LEU A 131 -25.23 9.68 8.94
CA LEU A 131 -24.67 9.57 7.61
C LEU A 131 -24.84 8.17 6.98
N GLY A 132 -25.48 7.22 7.69
CA GLY A 132 -25.83 5.90 7.16
C GLY A 132 -24.72 4.84 7.23
N PHE A 133 -23.63 5.09 7.95
CA PHE A 133 -22.45 4.21 8.00
C PHE A 133 -22.65 3.04 8.96
N VAL A 134 -23.48 3.26 9.99
CA VAL A 134 -23.75 2.34 11.09
C VAL A 134 -25.27 2.22 11.26
N LYS A 135 -25.80 0.99 11.14
CA LYS A 135 -27.23 0.68 11.27
C LYS A 135 -27.61 0.10 12.64
N GLY A 136 -26.64 -0.41 13.41
CA GLY A 136 -26.89 -1.23 14.59
C GLY A 136 -27.12 -2.70 14.24
N ASN A 137 -27.17 -3.55 15.26
CA ASN A 137 -27.43 -4.99 15.14
C ASN A 137 -28.92 -5.22 14.82
N ASP A 138 -29.23 -6.01 13.80
CA ASP A 138 -30.62 -6.25 13.40
C ASP A 138 -31.43 -7.02 14.48
N ALA A 139 -30.75 -7.77 15.36
CA ALA A 139 -31.39 -8.60 16.39
C ALA A 139 -31.95 -7.80 17.58
N ASP A 140 -31.21 -6.80 18.06
CA ASP A 140 -31.52 -6.07 19.31
C ASP A 140 -31.40 -4.54 19.16
N GLY A 141 -31.07 -4.05 17.97
CA GLY A 141 -30.90 -2.64 17.68
C GLY A 141 -29.69 -1.99 18.35
N THR A 142 -28.75 -2.75 18.91
CA THR A 142 -27.57 -2.21 19.64
C THR A 142 -26.42 -1.83 18.70
N PHE A 143 -25.52 -0.97 19.16
CA PHE A 143 -24.28 -0.63 18.43
C PHE A 143 -23.12 -1.59 18.72
N ALA A 144 -23.08 -2.13 19.95
CA ALA A 144 -22.00 -2.92 20.55
C ALA A 144 -20.63 -2.20 20.55
N PRO A 145 -20.47 -1.05 21.23
CA PRO A 145 -19.28 -0.20 21.12
C PRO A 145 -17.96 -0.90 21.50
N GLY A 146 -18.01 -1.82 22.47
CA GLY A 146 -16.85 -2.58 22.95
C GLY A 146 -16.46 -3.79 22.08
N ARG A 147 -17.28 -4.18 21.10
CA ARG A 147 -16.97 -5.31 20.22
C ARG A 147 -15.83 -4.94 19.26
N GLN A 148 -14.94 -5.88 18.97
CA GLN A 148 -13.93 -5.72 17.92
C GLN A 148 -14.56 -5.66 16.53
N VAL A 149 -13.94 -4.88 15.65
CA VAL A 149 -14.32 -4.78 14.24
C VAL A 149 -13.54 -5.82 13.44
N ASN A 150 -14.24 -6.54 12.56
CA ASN A 150 -13.57 -7.38 11.57
C ASN A 150 -13.27 -6.62 10.26
N LEU A 151 -12.45 -7.22 9.40
CA LEU A 151 -12.05 -6.61 8.14
C LEU A 151 -13.22 -6.19 7.25
N ALA A 152 -14.23 -7.05 7.06
CA ALA A 152 -15.41 -6.74 6.25
C ALA A 152 -16.18 -5.50 6.75
N GLU A 153 -16.43 -5.45 8.06
CA GLU A 153 -17.11 -4.33 8.71
C GLU A 153 -16.31 -3.03 8.59
N PHE A 154 -14.99 -3.10 8.80
CA PHE A 154 -14.11 -1.95 8.66
C PHE A 154 -14.09 -1.40 7.23
N LEU A 155 -13.94 -2.25 6.21
CA LEU A 155 -13.92 -1.80 4.82
C LEU A 155 -15.24 -1.12 4.42
N LYS A 156 -16.38 -1.68 4.85
CA LYS A 156 -17.68 -1.02 4.67
C LYS A 156 -17.68 0.37 5.31
N MET A 157 -17.29 0.48 6.58
CA MET A 157 -17.25 1.77 7.29
C MET A 157 -16.32 2.76 6.58
N LEU A 158 -15.14 2.32 6.17
CA LEU A 158 -14.12 3.15 5.53
C LEU A 158 -14.60 3.68 4.16
N PHE A 159 -15.10 2.81 3.28
CA PHE A 159 -15.51 3.22 1.94
C PHE A 159 -16.74 4.12 1.97
N VAL A 160 -17.73 3.80 2.79
CA VAL A 160 -18.93 4.64 2.92
C VAL A 160 -18.56 6.01 3.50
N ALA A 161 -17.73 6.08 4.55
CA ALA A 161 -17.29 7.36 5.12
C ALA A 161 -16.44 8.19 4.13
N SER A 162 -15.70 7.51 3.25
CA SER A 162 -14.87 8.15 2.22
C SER A 162 -15.66 8.50 0.94
N GLY A 163 -16.96 8.21 0.87
CA GLY A 163 -17.79 8.43 -0.31
C GLY A 163 -17.42 7.58 -1.53
N VAL A 164 -16.76 6.44 -1.31
CA VAL A 164 -16.33 5.52 -2.37
C VAL A 164 -17.51 4.66 -2.80
N ASP A 165 -17.89 4.76 -4.08
CA ASP A 165 -18.88 3.90 -4.69
C ASP A 165 -18.25 2.56 -5.10
N VAL A 166 -18.73 1.48 -4.49
CA VAL A 166 -18.27 0.11 -4.74
C VAL A 166 -19.22 -0.70 -5.64
N SER A 167 -20.31 -0.09 -6.14
CA SER A 167 -21.34 -0.75 -6.94
C SER A 167 -20.81 -1.34 -8.25
N ALA A 168 -19.72 -0.80 -8.79
CA ALA A 168 -19.08 -1.32 -10.00
C ALA A 168 -18.63 -2.79 -9.89
N LEU A 169 -18.48 -3.33 -8.66
CA LEU A 169 -18.09 -4.71 -8.41
C LEU A 169 -19.26 -5.60 -7.96
N GLU A 170 -20.49 -5.12 -8.06
CA GLU A 170 -21.68 -5.89 -7.67
C GLU A 170 -21.82 -7.20 -8.46
N GLY A 171 -22.00 -8.30 -7.73
CA GLY A 171 -22.10 -9.65 -8.29
C GLY A 171 -20.81 -10.18 -8.91
N LYS A 172 -19.66 -9.51 -8.73
CA LYS A 172 -18.36 -9.96 -9.23
C LYS A 172 -17.63 -10.77 -8.17
N GLN A 173 -16.96 -11.83 -8.60
CA GLN A 173 -15.99 -12.55 -7.77
C GLN A 173 -14.58 -12.12 -8.17
N VAL A 174 -13.94 -11.28 -7.36
CA VAL A 174 -12.55 -10.82 -7.57
C VAL A 174 -11.60 -11.56 -6.63
N VAL A 175 -12.00 -11.71 -5.37
CA VAL A 175 -11.26 -12.49 -4.38
C VAL A 175 -11.79 -13.94 -4.37
N PRO A 176 -10.94 -14.97 -4.55
CA PRO A 176 -11.40 -16.34 -4.76
C PRO A 176 -12.30 -16.91 -3.65
N ASN A 177 -11.96 -16.67 -2.38
CA ASN A 177 -12.71 -17.18 -1.24
C ASN A 177 -13.90 -16.30 -0.79
N ILE A 178 -14.25 -15.26 -1.55
CA ILE A 178 -15.34 -14.35 -1.21
C ILE A 178 -16.54 -14.65 -2.12
N PRO A 179 -17.66 -15.18 -1.59
CA PRO A 179 -18.87 -15.40 -2.37
C PRO A 179 -19.41 -14.09 -2.94
N ALA A 180 -19.81 -14.09 -4.22
CA ALA A 180 -20.26 -12.88 -4.92
C ALA A 180 -21.56 -12.29 -4.34
N ASP A 181 -22.35 -13.10 -3.62
CA ASP A 181 -23.60 -12.73 -2.96
C ASP A 181 -23.42 -12.36 -1.47
N ALA A 182 -22.19 -12.44 -0.93
CA ALA A 182 -21.92 -12.01 0.43
C ALA A 182 -22.15 -10.50 0.57
N TRP A 183 -22.78 -10.06 1.66
CA TRP A 183 -23.09 -8.64 1.90
C TRP A 183 -21.86 -7.73 1.87
N TYR A 184 -20.68 -8.29 2.14
CA TYR A 184 -19.39 -7.59 2.16
C TYR A 184 -18.57 -7.75 0.88
N ALA A 185 -19.03 -8.53 -0.10
CA ALA A 185 -18.27 -8.91 -1.29
C ALA A 185 -17.71 -7.69 -2.01
N ASN A 186 -18.57 -6.70 -2.29
CA ASN A 186 -18.18 -5.50 -3.03
C ASN A 186 -17.07 -4.71 -2.31
N TYR A 187 -17.15 -4.59 -0.98
CA TYR A 187 -16.12 -3.87 -0.22
C TYR A 187 -14.79 -4.62 -0.21
N VAL A 188 -14.80 -5.94 0.00
CA VAL A 188 -13.57 -6.74 0.00
C VAL A 188 -12.94 -6.77 -1.39
N ASN A 189 -13.74 -6.97 -2.44
CA ASN A 189 -13.29 -6.95 -3.82
C ASN A 189 -12.71 -5.58 -4.21
N TYR A 190 -13.37 -4.48 -3.81
CA TYR A 190 -12.87 -3.13 -4.11
C TYR A 190 -11.55 -2.86 -3.41
N ALA A 191 -11.43 -3.23 -2.12
CA ALA A 191 -10.17 -3.14 -1.39
C ALA A 191 -9.04 -3.98 -2.01
N ALA A 192 -9.39 -5.16 -2.54
CA ALA A 192 -8.44 -6.04 -3.23
C ALA A 192 -7.96 -5.46 -4.57
N VAL A 193 -8.86 -4.82 -5.33
CA VAL A 193 -8.51 -4.08 -6.57
C VAL A 193 -7.61 -2.90 -6.25
N LEU A 194 -7.91 -2.15 -5.18
CA LEU A 194 -7.07 -1.02 -4.75
C LEU A 194 -5.73 -1.43 -4.12
N GLY A 195 -5.51 -2.72 -3.86
CA GLY A 195 -4.30 -3.21 -3.19
C GLY A 195 -4.17 -2.76 -1.74
N ILE A 196 -5.26 -2.35 -1.08
CA ILE A 196 -5.22 -1.87 0.32
C ILE A 196 -5.41 -2.99 1.34
N VAL A 197 -5.89 -4.17 0.90
CA VAL A 197 -6.10 -5.33 1.76
C VAL A 197 -5.06 -6.42 1.47
N PRO A 198 -4.46 -7.03 2.51
CA PRO A 198 -3.51 -8.13 2.31
C PRO A 198 -4.24 -9.39 1.80
N LYS A 199 -3.58 -10.11 0.88
CA LYS A 199 -4.03 -11.39 0.32
C LYS A 199 -3.03 -12.50 0.67
N ASP A 200 -3.52 -13.71 0.91
CA ASP A 200 -2.68 -14.89 1.06
C ASP A 200 -2.08 -15.35 -0.29
N ALA A 201 -1.29 -16.43 -0.27
CA ALA A 201 -0.56 -16.89 -1.45
C ALA A 201 -1.47 -17.38 -2.58
N ASN A 202 -2.72 -17.69 -2.24
CA ASN A 202 -3.75 -18.10 -3.18
C ASN A 202 -4.66 -16.94 -3.58
N GLY A 203 -4.35 -15.71 -3.15
CA GLY A 203 -5.14 -14.52 -3.42
C GLY A 203 -6.37 -14.35 -2.51
N ASN A 204 -6.52 -15.17 -1.47
CA ASN A 204 -7.66 -15.12 -0.55
C ASN A 204 -7.54 -13.98 0.46
N VAL A 205 -8.70 -13.55 0.98
CA VAL A 205 -8.82 -12.56 2.06
C VAL A 205 -9.61 -13.15 3.22
N ASP A 206 -9.06 -13.11 4.43
CA ASP A 206 -9.82 -13.42 5.64
C ASP A 206 -10.64 -12.18 6.07
N ALA A 207 -11.88 -12.12 5.60
CA ALA A 207 -12.79 -11.01 5.83
C ALA A 207 -13.37 -10.96 7.27
N ALA A 208 -13.31 -12.07 8.01
CA ALA A 208 -13.90 -12.21 9.34
C ALA A 208 -12.90 -11.92 10.48
N ARG A 209 -11.60 -11.89 10.18
CA ARG A 209 -10.59 -11.61 11.20
C ARG A 209 -10.75 -10.24 11.85
N PRO A 210 -10.46 -10.13 13.17
CA PRO A 210 -10.23 -8.84 13.81
C PRO A 210 -9.07 -8.08 13.18
N LEU A 211 -9.12 -6.75 13.26
CA LEU A 211 -8.05 -5.89 12.80
C LEU A 211 -7.29 -5.26 13.97
N SER A 212 -5.97 -5.14 13.82
CA SER A 212 -5.17 -4.33 14.71
C SER A 212 -5.33 -2.84 14.43
N ARG A 213 -5.01 -2.01 15.43
CA ARG A 213 -5.02 -0.54 15.31
C ARG A 213 -4.09 -0.07 14.18
N GLY A 214 -2.93 -0.70 14.03
CA GLY A 214 -1.97 -0.39 12.98
C GLY A 214 -2.50 -0.73 11.59
N GLU A 215 -3.16 -1.87 11.42
CA GLU A 215 -3.75 -2.28 10.14
C GLU A 215 -4.85 -1.34 9.68
N ILE A 216 -5.73 -0.93 10.60
CA ILE A 216 -6.80 0.06 10.34
C ILE A 216 -6.20 1.36 9.82
N VAL A 217 -5.20 1.88 10.51
CA VAL A 217 -4.53 3.13 10.15
C VAL A 217 -3.78 2.98 8.82
N ASN A 218 -3.18 1.82 8.55
CA ASN A 218 -2.51 1.56 7.27
C ASN A 218 -3.49 1.51 6.09
N MET A 219 -4.63 0.84 6.23
CA MET A 219 -5.65 0.80 5.17
C MET A 219 -6.25 2.18 4.91
N MET A 220 -6.54 2.95 5.97
CA MET A 220 -6.96 4.35 5.83
C MET A 220 -5.92 5.18 5.11
N TYR A 221 -4.64 4.94 5.42
CA TYR A 221 -3.54 5.67 4.82
C TYR A 221 -3.47 5.40 3.32
N LEU A 222 -3.42 4.11 2.93
CA LEU A 222 -3.40 3.70 1.53
C LEU A 222 -4.61 4.25 0.76
N LEU A 223 -5.81 4.18 1.34
CA LEU A 223 -6.99 4.77 0.71
C LEU A 223 -6.87 6.30 0.58
N SER A 224 -6.37 6.99 1.62
CA SER A 224 -6.18 8.44 1.57
C SER A 224 -5.21 8.85 0.48
N ILE A 225 -4.19 8.04 0.19
CA ILE A 225 -3.25 8.29 -0.90
C ILE A 225 -3.94 8.16 -2.24
N ILE A 226 -4.69 7.07 -2.42
CA ILE A 226 -5.42 6.77 -3.66
C ILE A 226 -6.45 7.87 -3.94
N LEU A 227 -7.23 8.27 -2.95
CA LEU A 227 -8.28 9.28 -3.10
C LEU A 227 -7.71 10.69 -3.24
N ASN A 228 -6.68 11.02 -2.46
CA ASN A 228 -6.15 12.38 -2.48
C ASN A 228 -5.17 12.62 -3.60
N GLY A 229 -4.52 11.58 -4.16
CA GLY A 229 -3.73 11.63 -5.38
C GLY A 229 -2.79 12.82 -5.52
N LYS A 230 -2.39 13.54 -4.46
CA LYS A 230 -1.81 14.90 -4.54
C LYS A 230 -0.34 14.95 -4.15
N ASP A 231 0.14 14.01 -3.34
CA ASP A 231 1.53 13.96 -2.94
C ASP A 231 2.34 13.04 -3.86
N THR A 232 2.83 13.64 -4.94
CA THR A 232 3.74 12.99 -5.91
C THR A 232 4.94 12.34 -5.23
N GLN A 233 5.51 12.95 -4.20
CA GLN A 233 6.71 12.40 -3.54
C GLN A 233 6.37 11.11 -2.79
N PHE A 234 5.21 11.07 -2.14
CA PHE A 234 4.76 9.89 -1.44
C PHE A 234 4.46 8.73 -2.41
N LEU A 235 3.70 9.00 -3.48
CA LEU A 235 3.37 8.00 -4.51
C LEU A 235 4.62 7.33 -5.09
N LEU A 236 5.66 8.12 -5.35
CA LEU A 236 6.95 7.61 -5.80
C LEU A 236 7.62 6.73 -4.75
N SER A 237 7.70 7.15 -3.49
CA SER A 237 8.34 6.33 -2.44
C SER A 237 7.64 5.00 -2.18
N ARG A 238 6.31 4.94 -2.31
CA ARG A 238 5.57 3.68 -2.18
C ARG A 238 5.79 2.77 -3.40
N ALA A 239 5.80 3.33 -4.61
CA ALA A 239 6.15 2.58 -5.82
C ALA A 239 7.57 2.02 -5.77
N GLU A 240 8.54 2.79 -5.27
CA GLU A 240 9.91 2.30 -5.05
C GLU A 240 9.95 1.10 -4.11
N ALA A 241 9.17 1.12 -3.02
CA ALA A 241 9.08 0.00 -2.09
C ALA A 241 8.47 -1.26 -2.73
N GLU A 242 7.41 -1.10 -3.54
CA GLU A 242 6.84 -2.22 -4.30
C GLU A 242 7.81 -2.78 -5.32
N MET A 243 8.48 -1.92 -6.10
CA MET A 243 9.46 -2.35 -7.10
C MET A 243 10.63 -3.14 -6.49
N ALA A 244 11.07 -2.77 -5.30
CA ALA A 244 12.11 -3.52 -4.57
C ALA A 244 11.65 -4.93 -4.17
N GLN A 245 10.35 -5.17 -3.96
CA GLN A 245 9.82 -6.49 -3.60
C GLN A 245 9.62 -7.40 -4.81
N ILE A 246 9.42 -6.84 -6.02
CA ILE A 246 9.17 -7.63 -7.24
C ILE A 246 10.26 -8.68 -7.46
N GLU A 247 11.53 -8.30 -7.37
CA GLU A 247 12.65 -9.23 -7.60
C GLU A 247 12.75 -10.29 -6.50
N VAL A 248 12.41 -9.93 -5.27
CA VAL A 248 12.33 -10.87 -4.14
C VAL A 248 11.24 -11.91 -4.41
N TYR A 249 10.07 -11.47 -4.87
CA TYR A 249 8.96 -12.37 -5.20
C TYR A 249 9.28 -13.26 -6.39
N ILE A 250 9.92 -12.74 -7.45
CA ILE A 250 10.37 -13.56 -8.59
C ILE A 250 11.37 -14.62 -8.11
N ALA A 251 12.38 -14.24 -7.31
CA ALA A 251 13.38 -15.17 -6.80
C ALA A 251 12.79 -16.26 -5.89
N ALA A 252 11.73 -15.93 -5.14
CA ALA A 252 11.00 -16.87 -4.30
C ALA A 252 9.94 -17.69 -5.06
N ASN A 253 9.83 -17.55 -6.38
CA ASN A 253 8.78 -18.16 -7.22
C ASN A 253 7.34 -17.76 -6.80
N MET A 254 7.18 -16.59 -6.19
CA MET A 254 5.91 -16.01 -5.74
C MET A 254 5.32 -15.10 -6.82
N ILE A 255 5.09 -15.65 -8.02
CA ILE A 255 4.83 -14.86 -9.24
C ILE A 255 3.54 -14.03 -9.15
N ALA A 256 2.49 -14.53 -8.50
CA ALA A 256 1.25 -13.77 -8.27
C ALA A 256 1.50 -12.51 -7.43
N TYR A 257 2.37 -12.59 -6.42
CA TYR A 257 2.76 -11.43 -5.61
C TYR A 257 3.64 -10.44 -6.38
N ALA A 258 4.55 -10.95 -7.21
CA ALA A 258 5.35 -10.12 -8.11
C ALA A 258 4.45 -9.28 -9.04
N LYS A 259 3.38 -9.88 -9.58
CA LYS A 259 2.43 -9.19 -10.47
C LYS A 259 1.62 -8.12 -9.75
N ILE A 260 1.10 -8.44 -8.57
CA ILE A 260 0.36 -7.45 -7.75
C ILE A 260 1.25 -6.25 -7.41
N ALA A 261 2.50 -6.50 -6.99
CA ALA A 261 3.44 -5.45 -6.66
C ALA A 261 3.79 -4.58 -7.89
N SER A 262 3.95 -5.19 -9.06
CA SER A 262 4.28 -4.46 -10.30
C SER A 262 3.14 -3.57 -10.78
N GLU A 263 1.89 -4.07 -10.75
CA GLU A 263 0.70 -3.29 -11.10
C GLU A 263 0.52 -2.11 -10.16
N LEU A 264 0.64 -2.34 -8.84
CA LEU A 264 0.50 -1.29 -7.84
C LEU A 264 1.56 -0.20 -8.03
N ALA A 265 2.83 -0.58 -8.22
CA ALA A 265 3.92 0.35 -8.51
C ALA A 265 3.65 1.18 -9.78
N TYR A 266 3.15 0.53 -10.83
CA TYR A 266 2.80 1.21 -12.08
C TYR A 266 1.68 2.23 -11.87
N ASP A 267 0.59 1.85 -11.22
CA ASP A 267 -0.55 2.75 -10.98
C ASP A 267 -0.18 3.98 -10.15
N MET A 268 0.60 3.79 -9.08
CA MET A 268 1.05 4.90 -8.24
C MET A 268 1.96 5.86 -9.00
N THR A 269 2.85 5.35 -9.85
CA THR A 269 3.71 6.22 -10.69
C THR A 269 2.94 6.90 -11.82
N GLN A 270 1.91 6.28 -12.38
CA GLN A 270 1.01 6.94 -13.33
C GLN A 270 0.23 8.09 -12.68
N GLN A 271 -0.24 7.91 -11.45
CA GLN A 271 -0.87 8.99 -10.68
C GLN A 271 0.13 10.11 -10.37
N ALA A 272 1.35 9.76 -9.93
CA ALA A 272 2.42 10.72 -9.71
C ALA A 272 2.72 11.53 -10.98
N TYR A 273 2.74 10.86 -12.15
CA TYR A 273 2.94 11.49 -13.45
C TYR A 273 1.80 12.42 -13.83
N LYS A 274 0.54 12.03 -13.61
CA LYS A 274 -0.62 12.93 -13.80
C LYS A 274 -0.51 14.21 -12.97
N ASN A 275 0.06 14.13 -11.76
CA ASN A 275 0.24 15.29 -10.89
C ASN A 275 1.38 16.22 -11.34
N MET A 276 2.42 15.67 -11.95
CA MET A 276 3.62 16.40 -12.35
C MET A 276 4.14 15.90 -13.71
N PRO A 277 3.39 16.12 -14.80
CA PRO A 277 3.71 15.52 -16.12
C PRO A 277 5.02 16.05 -16.71
N ASP A 278 5.36 17.31 -16.40
CA ASP A 278 6.59 17.95 -16.89
C ASP A 278 7.83 17.62 -16.04
N ASN A 279 7.67 16.83 -14.97
CA ASN A 279 8.78 16.46 -14.12
C ASN A 279 9.51 15.23 -14.66
N ALA A 280 10.70 15.48 -15.21
CA ALA A 280 11.61 14.47 -15.75
C ALA A 280 11.89 13.28 -14.80
N VAL A 281 11.94 13.51 -13.48
CA VAL A 281 12.15 12.44 -12.51
C VAL A 281 10.92 11.55 -12.36
N VAL A 282 9.74 12.16 -12.34
CA VAL A 282 8.45 11.46 -12.23
C VAL A 282 8.20 10.65 -13.50
N LEU A 283 8.48 11.24 -14.67
CA LEU A 283 8.46 10.53 -15.95
C LEU A 283 9.37 9.31 -15.91
N GLY A 284 10.64 9.48 -15.51
CA GLY A 284 11.58 8.38 -15.41
C GLY A 284 11.11 7.26 -14.47
N ALA A 285 10.54 7.60 -13.30
CA ALA A 285 9.99 6.62 -12.37
C ALA A 285 8.80 5.86 -12.95
N ALA A 286 7.90 6.53 -13.67
CA ALA A 286 6.77 5.89 -14.36
C ALA A 286 7.22 4.91 -15.46
N LYS A 287 8.30 5.25 -16.17
CA LYS A 287 8.90 4.34 -17.17
C LYS A 287 9.58 3.14 -16.51
N ILE A 288 10.28 3.33 -15.39
CA ILE A 288 10.84 2.23 -14.59
C ILE A 288 9.74 1.28 -14.12
N ALA A 289 8.66 1.80 -13.52
CA ALA A 289 7.57 0.97 -13.02
C ALA A 289 6.91 0.16 -14.14
N LYS A 290 6.74 0.77 -15.33
CA LYS A 290 6.24 0.02 -16.50
C LYS A 290 7.22 -1.08 -16.95
N ALA A 291 8.53 -0.80 -16.91
CA ALA A 291 9.54 -1.79 -17.26
C ALA A 291 9.52 -2.98 -16.28
N TYR A 292 9.31 -2.75 -14.97
CA TYR A 292 9.13 -3.83 -13.99
C TYR A 292 7.85 -4.65 -14.23
N ASP A 293 6.73 -4.00 -14.54
CA ASP A 293 5.48 -4.69 -14.88
C ASP A 293 5.62 -5.60 -16.11
N LEU A 294 6.25 -5.09 -17.18
CA LEU A 294 6.56 -5.88 -18.37
C LEU A 294 7.56 -7.02 -18.10
N LEU A 295 8.49 -6.81 -17.16
CA LEU A 295 9.47 -7.83 -16.76
C LEU A 295 8.76 -9.00 -16.07
N VAL A 296 7.82 -8.71 -15.18
CA VAL A 296 6.99 -9.75 -14.54
C VAL A 296 6.15 -10.50 -15.57
N ASP A 297 5.51 -9.78 -16.51
CA ASP A 297 4.76 -10.41 -17.60
C ASP A 297 5.64 -11.35 -18.44
N SER A 298 6.86 -10.92 -18.76
CA SER A 298 7.84 -11.73 -19.50
C SER A 298 8.18 -13.04 -18.74
N PHE A 299 8.40 -12.96 -17.42
CA PHE A 299 8.62 -14.15 -16.59
C PHE A 299 7.42 -15.10 -16.57
N ILE A 300 6.20 -14.57 -16.42
CA ILE A 300 4.96 -15.37 -16.42
C ILE A 300 4.84 -16.14 -17.73
N LEU A 301 5.04 -15.46 -18.86
CA LEU A 301 4.96 -16.06 -20.20
C LEU A 301 6.03 -17.15 -20.39
N GLY A 302 7.26 -16.92 -19.91
CA GLY A 302 8.33 -17.91 -19.94
C GLY A 302 8.00 -19.18 -19.15
N ILE A 303 7.43 -19.03 -17.93
CA ILE A 303 6.97 -20.17 -17.11
C ILE A 303 5.85 -20.96 -17.82
N GLN A 304 5.01 -20.28 -18.59
CA GLN A 304 3.94 -20.89 -19.39
C GLN A 304 4.45 -21.52 -20.71
N GLY A 305 5.76 -21.47 -20.98
CA GLY A 305 6.36 -21.96 -22.23
C GLY A 305 6.11 -21.08 -23.45
N GLN A 306 5.57 -19.87 -23.26
CA GLN A 306 5.29 -18.91 -24.33
C GLN A 306 6.54 -18.07 -24.64
N ASN A 307 7.61 -18.72 -25.08
CA ASN A 307 8.95 -18.14 -25.22
C ASN A 307 9.00 -16.92 -26.15
N GLU A 308 8.27 -16.94 -27.27
CA GLU A 308 8.22 -15.81 -28.21
C GLU A 308 7.55 -14.58 -27.57
N ALA A 309 6.40 -14.77 -26.91
CA ALA A 309 5.70 -13.71 -26.21
C ALA A 309 6.53 -13.18 -25.03
N ALA A 310 7.23 -14.05 -24.30
CA ALA A 310 8.16 -13.68 -23.25
C ALA A 310 9.31 -12.81 -23.80
N ALA A 311 9.88 -13.16 -24.95
CA ALA A 311 10.93 -12.40 -25.62
C ALA A 311 10.44 -11.02 -26.10
N GLN A 312 9.22 -10.95 -26.66
CA GLN A 312 8.60 -9.68 -27.04
C GLN A 312 8.47 -8.74 -25.83
N LYS A 313 7.96 -9.25 -24.70
CA LYS A 313 7.88 -8.47 -23.46
C LYS A 313 9.24 -8.03 -22.95
N ALA A 314 10.25 -8.90 -23.00
CA ALA A 314 11.61 -8.53 -22.60
C ALA A 314 12.21 -7.41 -23.47
N ASN A 315 11.88 -7.34 -24.76
CA ASN A 315 12.26 -6.20 -25.60
C ASN A 315 11.52 -4.92 -25.18
N GLU A 316 10.21 -4.98 -24.92
CA GLU A 316 9.45 -3.83 -24.40
C GLU A 316 10.02 -3.32 -23.06
N VAL A 317 10.52 -4.21 -22.19
CA VAL A 317 11.23 -3.83 -20.96
C VAL A 317 12.46 -2.97 -21.27
N ILE A 318 13.27 -3.37 -22.26
CA ILE A 318 14.47 -2.64 -22.66
C ILE A 318 14.10 -1.25 -23.19
N ASP A 319 13.03 -1.14 -23.98
CA ASP A 319 12.55 0.13 -24.51
C ASP A 319 12.12 1.07 -23.38
N LYS A 320 11.29 0.61 -22.44
CA LYS A 320 10.85 1.44 -21.30
C LYS A 320 11.99 1.81 -20.37
N ALA A 321 12.94 0.91 -20.14
CA ALA A 321 14.15 1.24 -19.40
C ALA A 321 15.03 2.26 -20.15
N THR A 322 15.02 2.28 -21.49
CA THR A 322 15.71 3.32 -22.29
C THR A 322 15.02 4.66 -22.15
N GLU A 323 13.70 4.72 -22.26
CA GLU A 323 12.93 5.94 -22.00
C GLU A 323 13.19 6.48 -20.58
N ALA A 324 13.26 5.59 -19.58
CA ALA A 324 13.61 5.97 -18.21
C ALA A 324 15.03 6.53 -18.08
N TRP A 325 15.99 5.93 -18.78
CA TRP A 325 17.39 6.35 -18.78
C TRP A 325 17.56 7.76 -19.33
N GLU A 326 16.84 8.06 -20.42
CA GLU A 326 16.88 9.35 -21.10
C GLU A 326 16.13 10.44 -20.32
N ALA A 327 15.07 10.07 -19.61
CA ALA A 327 14.28 11.02 -18.82
C ALA A 327 15.10 11.67 -17.70
N ASN A 328 15.95 10.93 -16.98
CA ASN A 328 16.72 11.50 -15.87
C ASN A 328 17.99 10.73 -15.51
N ASN A 329 19.05 11.44 -15.12
CA ASN A 329 20.28 10.77 -14.67
C ASN A 329 20.08 9.92 -13.41
N ALA A 330 19.13 10.29 -12.54
CA ALA A 330 18.89 9.56 -11.30
C ALA A 330 18.22 8.18 -11.53
N THR A 331 17.57 7.97 -12.67
CA THR A 331 16.92 6.69 -13.02
C THR A 331 17.84 5.72 -13.77
N GLN A 332 19.00 6.18 -14.25
CA GLN A 332 19.94 5.38 -15.05
C GLN A 332 20.43 4.09 -14.36
N PRO A 333 20.79 4.08 -13.06
CA PRO A 333 21.26 2.85 -12.43
C PRO A 333 20.20 1.74 -12.42
N ILE A 334 18.95 2.11 -12.14
CA ILE A 334 17.82 1.18 -12.09
C ILE A 334 17.46 0.73 -13.51
N ALA A 335 17.44 1.66 -14.47
CA ALA A 335 17.24 1.35 -15.89
C ALA A 335 18.31 0.37 -16.41
N LYS A 336 19.56 0.51 -16.00
CA LYS A 336 20.63 -0.44 -16.34
C LYS A 336 20.29 -1.85 -15.84
N HIS A 337 19.97 -1.95 -14.55
CA HIS A 337 19.68 -3.22 -13.89
C HIS A 337 18.53 -3.96 -14.57
N ILE A 338 17.43 -3.26 -14.83
CA ILE A 338 16.25 -3.84 -15.47
C ILE A 338 16.57 -4.33 -16.90
N LYS A 339 17.37 -3.57 -17.67
CA LYS A 339 17.85 -4.01 -18.99
C LYS A 339 18.67 -5.28 -18.90
N ASP A 340 19.53 -5.39 -17.89
CA ASP A 340 20.37 -6.57 -17.71
C ASP A 340 19.54 -7.80 -17.32
N GLN A 341 18.45 -7.63 -16.56
CA GLN A 341 17.48 -8.72 -16.30
C GLN A 341 16.73 -9.14 -17.58
N ALA A 342 16.23 -8.19 -18.36
CA ALA A 342 15.55 -8.50 -19.62
C ALA A 342 16.46 -9.26 -20.61
N ARG A 343 17.74 -8.88 -20.70
CA ARG A 343 18.73 -9.59 -21.52
C ARG A 343 18.98 -11.03 -21.07
N LYS A 344 18.96 -11.30 -19.76
CA LYS A 344 19.06 -12.68 -19.25
C LYS A 344 17.88 -13.52 -19.70
N ILE A 345 16.66 -12.97 -19.65
CA ILE A 345 15.47 -13.66 -20.15
C ILE A 345 15.62 -13.95 -21.64
N LEU A 346 16.00 -12.95 -22.46
CA LEU A 346 16.22 -13.13 -23.90
C LEU A 346 17.23 -14.25 -24.20
N ALA A 347 18.32 -14.34 -23.44
CA ALA A 347 19.30 -15.41 -23.60
C ALA A 347 18.74 -16.80 -23.23
N GLN A 348 17.85 -16.87 -22.26
CA GLN A 348 17.21 -18.12 -21.83
C GLN A 348 16.13 -18.59 -22.80
N VAL A 349 15.29 -17.68 -23.30
CA VAL A 349 14.19 -18.03 -24.22
C VAL A 349 14.63 -18.13 -25.68
N GLY A 350 15.68 -17.39 -26.07
CA GLY A 350 16.26 -17.41 -27.41
C GLY A 350 17.26 -18.56 -27.66
N GLY A 351 17.70 -19.26 -26.61
CA GLY A 351 18.57 -20.44 -26.72
C GLY A 351 17.84 -21.75 -27.05
N VAL A 352 16.54 -21.70 -27.36
CA VAL A 352 15.69 -22.89 -27.62
C VAL A 352 15.62 -23.25 -29.12
N GLU A 353 16.37 -22.55 -29.98
CA GLU A 353 16.62 -23.02 -31.35
C GLU A 353 17.97 -23.74 -31.45
N GLN A 354 17.92 -25.08 -31.36
CA GLN A 354 18.85 -25.97 -32.06
C GLN A 354 18.06 -27.04 -32.81
#